data_AF-A0A8C2HGV4-F1
#
_entry.id   AF-A0A8C2HGV4-F1
#
_cell.length_a   1.000
_cell.length_b   1.000
_cell.length_c   1.000
_cell.angle_alpha   90.00
_cell.angle_beta   90.00
_cell.angle_gamma   90.00
#
_symmetry.space_group_name_H-M   'P 1'
#
loop_
_entity.id
_entity.type
_entity.pdbx_description
1 polymer ?
#
loop_
_entity_poly.entity_id
_entity_poly.type
_entity_poly.pdbx_seq_one_letter_code
_entity_poly.pdbx_strand_id
1 'polypeptide(L)' 'LRKTISIYYKLLFVFRVEEAYKRIQNPACIIVDASPSPQEVLQQVQHLIRNKCHL' A
#
# COMPACT_ATOMS: atom_id res chain seq x y z
N LEU A 1 -2.28 -24.45 27.31
CA LEU A 1 -1.35 -23.33 27.04
C LEU A 1 -0.60 -23.45 25.71
N ARG A 2 0.30 -24.42 25.52
CA ARG A 2 1.17 -24.52 24.31
C ARG A 2 0.40 -24.65 22.97
N LYS A 3 -0.69 -25.43 22.94
CA LYS A 3 -1.58 -25.56 21.76
C LYS A 3 -2.32 -24.26 21.43
N THR A 4 -2.74 -23.50 22.45
CA THR A 4 -3.45 -22.23 22.28
C THR A 4 -2.56 -21.16 21.65
N ILE A 5 -1.29 -21.09 22.08
CA ILE A 5 -0.29 -20.19 21.50
C ILE A 5 -0.04 -20.55 20.03
N SER A 6 0.08 -21.84 19.70
CA SER A 6 0.24 -22.30 18.31
C SER A 6 -0.94 -21.95 17.42
N ILE A 7 -2.17 -22.05 17.93
CA ILE A 7 -3.39 -21.65 17.20
C ILE A 7 -3.40 -20.13 16.96
N TYR A 8 -3.06 -19.33 17.98
CA TYR A 8 -2.99 -17.88 17.85
C TYR A 8 -2.04 -17.43 16.74
N TYR A 9 -0.82 -17.96 16.70
CA TYR A 9 0.14 -17.60 15.66
C TYR A 9 -0.29 -18.04 14.26
N LYS A 10 -0.97 -19.18 14.13
CA LYS A 10 -1.53 -19.63 12.85
C LYS A 10 -2.59 -18.65 12.35
N LEU A 11 -3.52 -18.24 13.22
CA LEU A 11 -4.57 -17.30 12.84
C LEU A 11 -4.01 -15.91 12.54
N LEU A 12 -3.03 -15.44 13.32
CA LEU A 12 -2.36 -14.17 13.08
C LEU A 12 -1.64 -14.16 11.73
N PHE A 13 -0.97 -15.26 11.37
CA PHE A 13 -0.32 -15.40 10.08
C PHE A 13 -1.33 -15.30 8.93
N VAL A 14 -2.42 -16.08 8.98
CA VAL A 14 -3.47 -16.04 7.96
C VAL A 14 -4.07 -14.64 7.83
N PHE A 15 -4.39 -13.99 8.96
CA PHE A 15 -4.92 -12.63 8.95
C PHE A 15 -3.97 -11.63 8.27
N ARG A 16 -2.67 -11.67 8.60
CA ARG A 16 -1.67 -10.79 7.98
C ARG A 16 -1.53 -11.04 6.48
N VAL A 17 -1.61 -12.30 6.06
CA VAL A 17 -1.55 -12.69 4.64
C VAL A 17 -2.78 -12.19 3.89
N GLU A 18 -3.98 -12.38 4.43
CA GLU A 18 -5.22 -11.88 3.82
C GLU A 18 -5.22 -10.35 3.69
N GLU A 19 -4.78 -9.63 4.72
CA GLU A 19 -4.64 -8.16 4.67
C GLU A 19 -3.58 -7.70 3.66
N ALA A 20 -2.54 -8.49 3.41
CA ALA A 20 -1.60 -8.22 2.33
C ALA A 20 -2.24 -8.44 0.95
N TYR A 21 -2.95 -9.55 0.75
CA TYR A 21 -3.66 -9.82 -0.50
C TYR A 21 -4.70 -8.75 -0.83
N LYS A 22 -5.47 -8.27 0.16
CA LYS A 22 -6.43 -7.17 -0.04
C LYS A 22 -5.74 -5.88 -0.53
N ARG A 23 -4.59 -5.52 0.04
CA ARG A 23 -3.81 -4.34 -0.39
C ARG A 23 -3.26 -4.48 -1.82
N ILE A 24 -2.90 -5.70 -2.21
CA ILE A 24 -2.35 -6.00 -3.54
C ILE A 24 -3.45 -6.06 -4.60
N GLN A 25 -4.67 -6.49 -4.24
CA GLN A 25 -5.77 -6.68 -5.20
C GLN A 25 -6.25 -5.35 -5.83
N ASN A 26 -6.06 -4.23 -5.14
CA ASN A 26 -6.35 -2.91 -5.69
C ASN A 26 -5.35 -1.89 -5.12
N PRO A 27 -4.11 -1.85 -5.66
CA PRO A 27 -3.19 -0.79 -5.27
C PRO A 27 -3.87 0.52 -5.65
N ALA A 28 -4.04 1.43 -4.69
CA ALA A 28 -4.63 2.73 -4.95
C ALA A 28 -3.74 3.53 -5.92
N CYS A 29 -3.93 3.30 -7.23
CA CYS A 29 -3.18 3.96 -8.29
C CYS A 29 -3.78 5.34 -8.54
N ILE A 30 -2.91 6.32 -8.75
CA ILE A 30 -3.30 7.68 -9.10
C ILE A 30 -2.84 7.91 -10.54
N ILE A 31 -3.77 8.25 -11.41
CA ILE A 31 -3.48 8.61 -12.79
C ILE A 31 -3.00 10.06 -12.81
N VAL A 32 -1.87 10.31 -13.47
CA VAL A 32 -1.31 11.65 -13.67
C VAL A 32 -1.34 11.94 -15.17
N ASP A 33 -1.81 13.13 -15.53
CA ASP A 33 -1.79 13.59 -16.92
C ASP A 33 -0.36 13.89 -17.37
N ALA A 34 0.04 13.29 -18.49
CA ALA A 34 1.38 13.45 -19.08
C ALA A 34 1.41 14.47 -20.24
N SER A 35 0.29 15.15 -20.51
CA SER A 35 0.19 16.20 -21.52
C SER A 35 1.02 17.47 -21.22
N PRO A 36 1.21 17.91 -19.95
CA PRO A 36 2.04 19.06 -19.59
C PRO A 36 3.55 18.84 -19.78
N SER A 37 4.37 19.85 -19.50
CA SER A 37 5.83 19.70 -19.60
C SER A 37 6.37 18.69 -18.57
N PRO A 38 7.52 18.03 -18.85
CA PRO A 38 8.10 17.06 -17.92
C PRO A 38 8.35 17.61 -16.50
N GLN A 39 8.71 18.89 -16.39
CA GLN A 39 8.94 19.56 -15.12
C GLN A 39 7.65 19.74 -14.32
N GLU A 40 6.55 20.11 -14.97
CA GLU A 40 5.25 20.25 -14.33
C GLU A 40 4.72 18.90 -13.85
N VAL A 41 4.81 17.86 -14.69
CA VAL A 41 4.44 16.49 -14.31
C VAL A 41 5.28 16.01 -13.12
N LEU A 42 6.59 16.29 -13.11
CA LEU A 42 7.47 15.95 -11.99
C LEU A 42 7.03 16.64 -10.69
N GLN A 43 6.69 17.93 -10.74
CA GLN A 43 6.21 18.65 -9.56
C GLN A 43 4.89 18.07 -9.03
N GLN A 44 3.96 17.72 -9.92
CA GLN A 44 2.69 17.08 -9.54
C GLN A 44 2.93 15.73 -8.85
N VAL A 45 3.78 14.87 -9.42
CA VAL A 45 4.12 13.57 -8.84
C VAL A 45 4.80 13.72 -7.48
N GLN A 46 5.73 14.67 -7.32
CA GLN A 46 6.38 14.95 -6.04
C GLN A 46 5.36 15.38 -4.97
N HIS A 47 4.38 16.21 -5.33
CA HIS A 47 3.32 16.62 -4.41
C HIS A 47 2.44 15.44 -3.99
N LEU A 48 2.07 14.57 -4.95
CA LEU A 48 1.30 13.36 -4.66
C LEU A 48 2.03 12.42 -3.69
N ILE A 49 3.33 12.21 -3.90
CA ILE A 49 4.15 11.36 -3.03
C ILE A 49 4.19 11.92 -1.60
N ARG A 50 4.47 13.22 -1.42
CA ARG A 50 4.49 13.85 -0.09
C ARG A 50 3.15 13.68 0.63
N ASN A 51 2.04 13.89 -0.07
CA ASN A 51 0.71 13.79 0.51
C ASN A 51 0.30 12.35 0.86
N LYS A 52 0.78 11.34 0.12
CA LYS A 52 0.35 9.93 0.30
C LYS A 52 1.30 9.08 1.12
N CYS A 53 2.60 9.37 1.08
CA CYS A 53 3.61 8.54 1.70
C CYS A 53 4.09 9.05 3.06
N HIS A 54 3.59 10.21 3.53
CA HIS A 54 4.02 10.84 4.79
C HIS A 54 5.55 10.95 4.88
N LEU A 55 6.20 11.19 3.74
CA LEU A 55 7.65 11.37 3.59
C LEU A 55 8.03 12.83 3.86
#